data_AF-A0A369YA76-F1
#
_entry.id   AF-A0A369YA76-F1
#
_cell.length_a   1.000
_cell.length_b   1.000
_cell.length_c   1.000
_cell.angle_alpha   90.00
_cell.angle_beta   90.00
_cell.angle_gamma   90.00
#
_symmetry.space_group_name_H-M   'P 1'
#
loop_
_entity.id
_entity.type
_entity.pdbx_description
1 polymer ?
#
loop_
_entity_poly.entity_id
_entity_poly.type
_entity_poly.pdbx_seq_one_letter_code
_entity_poly.pdbx_strand_id
1 'polypeptide(L)'
;MKKYFLMTLSYLVLLNNAYAKAIEVFNPCTQEQVVLAQILSNKNILLDKTVSLNDTKMFLISYLDQSGEICMQKKYDVFFKKNGEYIYSVKLFDELDEVFPSIDVENDMFIIDLEYGNGQANLERYYLKPSGNNIFLIAKENLETRNEKGRKTQFDKKDISSVKFSKFINTD
;
A
#
# COMPACT_ATOMS: atom_id res chain seq x y z
N MET A 1 -8.76 -40.92 31.28
CA MET A 1 -8.79 -40.31 29.93
C MET A 1 -8.93 -38.78 29.90
N LYS A 2 -9.58 -38.11 30.87
CA LYS A 2 -9.69 -36.63 30.89
C LYS A 2 -8.37 -35.85 30.97
N LYS A 3 -7.32 -36.38 31.62
CA LYS A 3 -6.01 -35.69 31.78
C LYS A 3 -5.19 -35.61 30.48
N TYR A 4 -5.28 -36.62 29.61
CA TYR A 4 -4.59 -36.62 28.32
C TYR A 4 -5.25 -35.67 27.31
N PHE A 5 -6.57 -35.53 27.38
CA PHE A 5 -7.35 -34.64 26.51
C PHE A 5 -7.03 -33.15 26.74
N LEU A 6 -6.84 -32.76 28.01
CA LEU A 6 -6.45 -31.38 28.37
C LEU A 6 -5.02 -31.05 27.93
N MET A 7 -4.08 -32.00 28.01
CA MET A 7 -2.70 -31.81 27.52
C MET A 7 -2.64 -31.66 26.00
N THR A 8 -3.41 -32.47 25.25
CA THR A 8 -3.49 -32.34 23.79
C THR A 8 -4.14 -31.02 23.37
N LEU A 9 -5.14 -30.53 24.12
CA LEU A 9 -5.78 -29.24 23.85
C LEU A 9 -4.83 -28.06 24.11
N SER A 10 -4.01 -28.11 25.16
CA SER A 10 -2.98 -27.09 25.41
C SER A 10 -1.89 -27.07 24.34
N TYR A 11 -1.50 -28.23 23.81
CA TYR A 11 -0.55 -28.31 22.68
C TYR A 11 -1.14 -27.74 21.39
N LEU A 12 -2.42 -27.99 21.12
CA LEU A 12 -3.15 -27.42 19.98
C LEU A 12 -3.32 -25.89 20.09
N VAL A 13 -3.57 -25.36 21.28
CA VAL A 13 -3.64 -23.89 21.49
C VAL A 13 -2.25 -23.24 21.31
N LEU A 14 -1.17 -23.90 21.73
CA LEU A 14 0.20 -23.41 21.54
C LEU A 14 0.66 -23.48 20.07
N LEU A 15 0.22 -24.49 19.31
CA LEU A 15 0.51 -24.62 17.88
C LEU A 15 -0.38 -23.72 17.00
N ASN A 16 -1.55 -23.31 17.50
CA ASN A 16 -2.45 -22.35 16.84
C ASN A 16 -2.05 -20.88 17.04
N ASN A 17 -0.98 -20.60 17.79
CA ASN A 17 -0.13 -19.45 17.49
C ASN A 17 0.63 -19.76 16.19
N ALA A 18 -0.12 -20.05 15.13
CA ALA A 18 0.34 -20.01 13.77
C ALA A 18 0.96 -18.63 13.63
N TYR A 19 2.29 -18.61 13.50
CA TYR A 19 3.05 -17.43 13.16
C TYR A 19 2.33 -16.78 11.98
N ALA A 20 1.58 -15.72 12.25
CA ALA A 20 0.99 -14.92 11.19
C ALA A 20 2.16 -14.55 10.28
N LYS A 21 2.10 -15.01 9.02
CA LYS A 21 3.21 -14.83 8.08
C LYS A 21 3.55 -13.34 8.08
N ALA A 22 4.80 -13.02 8.41
CA ALA A 22 5.25 -11.64 8.46
C ALA A 22 4.97 -11.00 7.09
N ILE A 23 4.37 -9.82 7.09
CA ILE A 23 4.14 -9.07 5.86
C ILE A 23 5.50 -8.57 5.39
N GLU A 24 5.87 -8.91 4.16
CA GLU A 24 7.16 -8.61 3.58
C GLU A 24 7.00 -7.82 2.29
N VAL A 25 8.02 -7.02 2.01
CA VAL A 25 8.15 -6.18 0.84
C VAL A 25 9.43 -6.56 0.12
N PHE A 26 9.39 -6.70 -1.20
CA PHE A 26 10.53 -7.12 -2.00
C PHE A 26 11.19 -5.91 -2.67
N ASN A 27 12.48 -5.69 -2.40
CA ASN A 27 13.29 -4.71 -3.13
C ASN A 27 13.93 -5.41 -4.34
N PRO A 28 13.53 -5.09 -5.59
CA PRO A 28 14.04 -5.79 -6.77
C PRO A 28 15.50 -5.45 -7.10
N CYS A 29 16.02 -4.31 -6.67
CA CYS A 29 17.40 -3.92 -6.94
C CYS A 29 18.41 -4.61 -6.01
N THR A 30 18.02 -4.89 -4.76
CA THR A 30 18.88 -5.63 -3.81
C THR A 30 18.54 -7.12 -3.74
N GLN A 31 17.39 -7.52 -4.30
CA GLN A 31 16.80 -8.86 -4.18
C GLN A 31 16.51 -9.30 -2.74
N GLU A 32 16.32 -8.33 -1.84
CA GLU A 32 16.04 -8.57 -0.43
C GLU A 32 14.54 -8.53 -0.13
N GLN A 33 14.10 -9.38 0.80
CA GLN A 33 12.79 -9.29 1.44
C GLN A 33 12.93 -8.51 2.75
N VAL A 34 12.10 -7.48 2.91
CA VAL A 34 12.09 -6.61 4.08
C VAL A 34 10.78 -6.78 4.81
N VAL A 35 10.85 -7.21 6.07
CA VAL A 35 9.67 -7.30 6.93
C VAL A 35 9.10 -5.90 7.17
N LEU A 36 7.80 -5.73 6.96
CA LEU A 36 7.11 -4.44 7.01
C LEU A 36 7.24 -3.76 8.39
N ALA A 37 7.36 -4.56 9.46
CA ALA A 37 7.63 -4.06 10.81
C ALA A 37 8.97 -3.34 10.96
N GLN A 38 9.95 -3.66 10.11
CA GLN A 38 11.32 -3.12 10.10
C GLN A 38 11.57 -2.19 8.91
N ILE A 39 10.57 -1.96 8.05
CA ILE A 39 10.75 -1.30 6.75
C ILE A 39 11.33 0.12 6.89
N LEU A 40 10.85 0.88 7.87
CA LEU A 40 11.27 2.26 8.11
C LEU A 40 12.68 2.38 8.72
N SER A 41 13.26 1.26 9.15
CA SER A 41 14.64 1.19 9.65
C SER A 41 15.59 0.48 8.67
N ASN A 42 15.08 0.02 7.52
CA ASN A 42 15.89 -0.67 6.53
C ASN A 42 16.70 0.35 5.70
N LYS A 43 18.01 0.16 5.61
CA LYS A 43 18.93 1.06 4.89
C LYS A 43 18.66 1.16 3.38
N ASN A 44 18.00 0.16 2.79
CA ASN A 44 17.70 0.08 1.36
C ASN A 44 16.28 0.60 1.06
N ILE A 45 15.65 1.29 2.02
CA ILE A 45 14.33 1.91 1.89
C ILE A 45 14.45 3.39 2.28
N LEU A 46 13.94 4.26 1.41
CA LEU A 46 13.78 5.68 1.69
C LEU A 46 12.33 5.96 2.06
N LEU A 47 12.10 6.65 3.17
CA LEU A 47 10.78 7.17 3.52
C LEU A 47 10.59 8.54 2.86
N ASP A 48 9.76 8.60 1.83
CA ASP A 48 9.51 9.84 1.08
C ASP A 48 8.53 10.76 1.80
N LYS A 49 7.40 10.18 2.26
CA LYS A 49 6.34 10.95 2.94
C LYS A 49 5.57 10.09 3.92
N THR A 50 5.10 10.71 4.99
CA THR A 50 4.11 10.14 5.92
C THR A 50 2.97 11.12 6.07
N VAL A 51 1.73 10.61 6.01
CA VAL A 51 0.54 11.38 6.35
C VAL A 51 -0.31 10.61 7.34
N SER A 52 -1.05 11.33 8.19
CA SER A 52 -1.81 10.74 9.30
C SER A 52 -3.27 11.20 9.22
N LEU A 53 -4.18 10.25 9.43
CA LEU A 53 -5.61 10.48 9.53
C LEU A 53 -6.12 9.67 10.72
N ASN A 54 -6.49 10.37 11.80
CA ASN A 54 -6.85 9.77 13.09
C ASN A 54 -5.77 8.80 13.62
N ASP A 55 -6.15 7.56 13.92
CA ASP A 55 -5.32 6.44 14.38
C ASP A 55 -4.57 5.72 13.25
N THR A 56 -4.68 6.22 12.02
CA THR A 56 -4.16 5.58 10.82
C THR A 56 -3.06 6.43 10.21
N LYS A 57 -1.99 5.79 9.73
CA LYS A 57 -0.90 6.42 8.98
C LYS A 57 -0.77 5.79 7.60
N MET A 58 -0.41 6.60 6.61
CA MET A 58 -0.03 6.17 5.27
C MET A 58 1.41 6.60 5.00
N PHE A 59 2.18 5.71 4.42
CA PHE A 59 3.61 5.88 4.16
C PHE A 59 3.87 5.67 2.68
N LEU A 60 4.57 6.62 2.06
CA LEU A 60 5.13 6.50 0.73
C LEU A 60 6.63 6.24 0.89
N ILE A 61 7.10 5.18 0.25
CA ILE A 61 8.51 4.80 0.27
C ILE A 61 9.06 4.66 -1.13
N SER A 62 10.37 4.86 -1.23
CA SER A 62 11.17 4.51 -2.39
C SER A 62 12.17 3.40 -2.05
N TYR A 63 12.48 2.57 -3.03
CA TYR A 63 13.53 1.54 -2.90
C TYR A 63 14.88 2.10 -3.29
N LEU A 64 15.92 1.74 -2.53
CA LEU A 64 17.30 2.08 -2.84
C LEU A 64 18.07 0.83 -3.28
N ASP A 65 19.05 1.00 -4.17
CA ASP A 65 19.99 -0.03 -4.56
C ASP A 65 21.14 -0.19 -3.55
N GLN A 66 22.12 -1.04 -3.86
CA GLN A 66 23.27 -1.28 -2.97
C GLN A 66 24.18 -0.05 -2.77
N SER A 67 24.09 0.94 -3.67
CA SER A 67 24.84 2.19 -3.63
C SER A 67 24.07 3.30 -2.89
N GLY A 68 22.80 3.07 -2.57
CA GLY A 68 21.91 4.08 -1.97
C GLY A 68 21.17 4.93 -2.99
N GLU A 69 21.20 4.58 -4.28
CA GLU A 69 20.50 5.29 -5.35
C GLU A 69 19.08 4.76 -5.56
N ILE A 70 18.17 5.56 -6.11
CA ILE A 70 16.78 5.16 -6.37
C ILE A 70 16.75 3.92 -7.30
N CYS A 71 16.06 2.88 -6.86
CA CYS A 71 15.84 1.67 -7.64
C CYS A 71 14.88 1.92 -8.80
N MET A 72 15.39 1.85 -10.03
CA MET A 72 14.60 2.13 -11.24
C MET A 72 13.66 0.98 -11.64
N GLN A 73 13.87 -0.25 -11.14
CA GLN A 73 13.01 -1.41 -11.47
C GLN A 73 11.65 -1.36 -10.78
N LYS A 74 11.60 -0.83 -9.56
CA LYS A 74 10.38 -0.50 -8.84
C LYS A 74 10.70 0.67 -7.93
N LYS A 75 10.14 1.83 -8.23
CA LYS A 75 10.51 3.06 -7.55
C LYS A 75 9.79 3.20 -6.23
N TYR A 76 8.48 2.98 -6.21
CA TYR A 76 7.62 3.37 -5.10
C TYR A 76 6.74 2.24 -4.57
N ASP A 77 6.34 2.35 -3.31
CA ASP A 77 5.22 1.62 -2.73
C ASP A 77 4.52 2.46 -1.66
N VAL A 78 3.24 2.13 -1.42
CA VAL A 78 2.45 2.71 -0.33
C VAL A 78 1.99 1.60 0.61
N PHE A 79 2.13 1.84 1.91
CA PHE A 79 1.55 0.99 2.94
C PHE A 79 0.93 1.84 4.06
N PHE A 80 0.13 1.19 4.89
CA PHE A 80 -0.58 1.82 5.99
C PHE A 80 -0.21 1.18 7.31
N LYS A 81 -0.43 1.93 8.39
CA LYS A 81 -0.41 1.40 9.76
C LYS A 81 -1.67 1.86 10.47
N LYS A 82 -2.44 0.92 11.01
CA LYS A 82 -3.66 1.17 11.78
C LYS A 82 -3.66 0.28 13.01
N ASN A 83 -3.99 0.84 14.18
CA ASN A 83 -4.04 0.08 15.43
C ASN A 83 -2.76 -0.73 15.73
N GLY A 84 -1.60 -0.22 15.29
CA GLY A 84 -0.31 -0.91 15.45
C GLY A 84 0.01 -1.96 14.40
N GLU A 85 -0.98 -2.39 13.60
CA GLU A 85 -0.82 -3.36 12.52
C GLU A 85 -0.55 -2.69 11.19
N TYR A 86 0.25 -3.35 10.36
CA TYR A 86 0.56 -2.87 9.01
C TYR A 86 -0.41 -3.47 7.99
N ILE A 87 -0.81 -2.65 7.02
CA ILE A 87 -1.67 -3.03 5.90
C ILE A 87 -0.92 -2.72 4.62
N TYR A 88 -0.72 -3.73 3.78
CA TYR A 88 0.02 -3.61 2.53
C TYR A 88 -0.57 -4.53 1.47
N SER A 89 -0.55 -4.07 0.23
CA SER A 89 -0.92 -4.85 -0.94
C SER A 89 0.23 -4.85 -1.92
N VAL A 90 0.87 -6.01 -2.11
CA VAL A 90 1.94 -6.22 -3.11
C VAL A 90 1.48 -5.81 -4.51
N LYS A 91 0.17 -5.91 -4.77
CA LYS A 91 -0.43 -5.71 -6.08
C LYS A 91 -0.82 -4.26 -6.36
N LEU A 92 -0.67 -3.36 -5.39
CA LEU A 92 -1.23 -2.00 -5.49
C LEU A 92 -0.65 -1.23 -6.68
N PHE A 93 0.69 -1.26 -6.82
CA PHE A 93 1.46 -0.65 -7.90
C PHE A 93 1.98 -1.66 -8.92
N ASP A 94 1.40 -2.86 -8.96
CA ASP A 94 1.80 -3.88 -9.93
C ASP A 94 1.50 -3.41 -11.36
N GLU A 95 2.41 -3.70 -12.30
CA GLU A 95 2.33 -3.28 -13.71
C GLU A 95 2.40 -1.74 -13.93
N LEU A 96 2.90 -0.97 -12.96
CA LEU A 96 3.07 0.50 -13.04
C LEU A 96 4.54 0.91 -13.04
N ASP A 97 5.16 0.99 -14.22
CA ASP A 97 6.60 1.27 -14.34
C ASP A 97 6.93 2.79 -14.36
N GLU A 98 6.05 3.61 -14.94
CA GLU A 98 6.27 5.05 -15.15
C GLU A 98 5.21 5.90 -14.44
N VAL A 99 5.08 5.70 -13.12
CA VAL A 99 4.18 6.48 -12.27
C VAL A 99 4.93 7.20 -11.17
N PHE A 100 4.47 8.39 -10.83
CA PHE A 100 5.01 9.21 -9.75
C PHE A 100 3.90 9.47 -8.73
N PRO A 101 3.82 8.66 -7.66
CA PRO A 101 2.81 8.81 -6.64
C PRO A 101 3.13 9.97 -5.68
N SER A 102 2.09 10.68 -5.27
CA SER A 102 2.09 11.57 -4.11
C SER A 102 0.99 11.16 -3.15
N ILE A 103 1.19 11.40 -1.86
CA ILE A 103 0.21 11.05 -0.83
C ILE A 103 -0.21 12.26 -0.01
N ASP A 104 -1.49 12.37 0.35
CA ASP A 104 -2.02 13.44 1.19
C ASP A 104 -3.22 13.02 2.04
N VAL A 105 -3.77 13.96 2.80
CA VAL A 105 -5.06 13.85 3.51
C VAL A 105 -5.93 15.04 3.16
N GLU A 106 -7.16 14.76 2.74
CA GLU A 106 -8.16 15.78 2.42
C GLU A 106 -9.56 15.29 2.80
N ASN A 107 -10.37 16.15 3.44
CA ASN A 107 -11.77 15.85 3.76
C ASN A 107 -11.99 14.49 4.47
N ASP A 108 -11.21 14.22 5.51
CA ASP A 108 -11.22 12.95 6.26
C ASP A 108 -10.97 11.68 5.42
N MET A 109 -10.21 11.83 4.33
CA MET A 109 -9.76 10.74 3.47
C MET A 109 -8.26 10.84 3.22
N PHE A 110 -7.62 9.70 3.05
CA PHE A 110 -6.30 9.63 2.45
C PHE A 110 -6.42 9.82 0.94
N ILE A 111 -5.44 10.48 0.37
CA ILE A 111 -5.32 10.76 -1.06
C ILE A 111 -4.05 10.11 -1.59
N ILE A 112 -4.16 9.43 -2.73
CA ILE A 112 -3.01 9.06 -3.55
C ILE A 112 -3.23 9.69 -4.93
N ASP A 113 -2.34 10.61 -5.29
CA ASP A 113 -2.28 11.18 -6.63
C ASP A 113 -1.23 10.40 -7.44
N LEU A 114 -1.61 9.92 -8.63
CA LEU A 114 -0.72 9.25 -9.57
C LEU A 114 -0.55 10.12 -10.80
N GLU A 115 0.66 10.63 -10.99
CA GLU A 115 1.06 11.27 -12.24
C GLU A 115 1.71 10.25 -13.17
N TYR A 116 1.30 10.24 -14.44
CA TYR A 116 1.85 9.36 -15.47
C TYR A 116 1.68 9.92 -16.89
N GLY A 117 2.52 9.46 -17.82
CA GLY A 117 2.42 9.79 -19.24
C GLY A 117 3.73 10.28 -19.85
N ASN A 118 3.98 9.88 -21.10
CA ASN A 118 5.19 10.24 -21.85
C ASN A 118 5.00 11.56 -22.63
N GLY A 119 5.14 12.69 -21.93
CA GLY A 119 5.13 14.04 -22.52
C GLY A 119 3.80 14.80 -22.43
N GLN A 120 2.75 14.20 -21.87
CA GLN A 120 1.52 14.87 -21.42
C GLN A 120 1.18 14.30 -20.03
N ALA A 121 1.13 15.16 -19.01
CA ALA A 121 0.83 14.74 -17.64
C ALA A 121 -0.65 14.32 -17.55
N ASN A 122 -0.90 13.06 -17.19
CA ASN A 122 -2.20 12.61 -16.71
C ASN A 122 -2.11 12.53 -15.19
N LEU A 123 -3.12 13.08 -14.52
CA LEU A 123 -3.19 13.07 -13.06
C LEU A 123 -4.46 12.37 -12.62
N GLU A 124 -4.32 11.23 -11.96
CA GLU A 124 -5.44 10.50 -11.35
C GLU A 124 -5.34 10.56 -9.83
N ARG A 125 -6.45 10.87 -9.18
CA ARG A 125 -6.59 10.95 -7.72
C ARG A 125 -7.42 9.80 -7.19
N TYR A 126 -6.90 9.12 -6.17
CA TYR A 126 -7.55 8.01 -5.48
C TYR A 126 -7.89 8.41 -4.04
N TYR A 127 -9.15 8.21 -3.67
CA TYR A 127 -9.69 8.56 -2.36
C TYR A 127 -9.86 7.31 -1.51
N LEU A 128 -9.20 7.29 -0.35
CA LEU A 128 -9.10 6.13 0.53
C LEU A 128 -9.65 6.48 1.91
N LYS A 129 -10.45 5.58 2.49
CA LYS A 129 -11.03 5.77 3.82
C LYS A 129 -10.73 4.60 4.74
N PRO A 130 -10.14 4.84 5.92
CA PRO A 130 -10.04 3.82 6.96
C PRO A 130 -11.43 3.47 7.50
N SER A 131 -11.72 2.18 7.67
CA SER A 131 -12.93 1.71 8.35
C SER A 131 -12.69 0.32 8.93
N GLY A 132 -13.08 0.09 10.19
CA GLY A 132 -12.70 -1.14 10.90
C GLY A 132 -11.17 -1.24 11.00
N ASN A 133 -10.59 -2.38 10.64
CA ASN A 133 -9.13 -2.59 10.55
C ASN A 133 -8.60 -2.47 9.11
N ASN A 134 -9.43 -2.03 8.16
CA ASN A 134 -9.10 -2.05 6.74
C ASN A 134 -9.03 -0.63 6.17
N ILE A 135 -8.45 -0.53 4.97
CA ILE A 135 -8.44 0.67 4.14
C ILE A 135 -9.24 0.37 2.87
N PHE A 136 -10.17 1.25 2.54
CA PHE A 136 -11.04 1.08 1.38
C PHE A 136 -10.81 2.19 0.37
N LEU A 137 -10.71 1.82 -0.91
CA LEU A 137 -10.82 2.74 -2.03
C LEU A 137 -12.30 3.11 -2.20
N ILE A 138 -12.59 4.41 -2.10
CA ILE A 138 -13.93 4.98 -2.12
C ILE A 138 -14.24 5.62 -3.47
N ALA A 139 -13.26 6.30 -4.06
CA ALA A 139 -13.43 6.93 -5.36
C ALA A 139 -12.10 7.08 -6.09
N LYS A 140 -12.21 7.30 -7.41
CA LYS A 140 -11.15 7.74 -8.30
C LYS A 140 -11.64 8.97 -9.07
N GLU A 141 -10.77 9.91 -9.35
CA GLU A 141 -11.05 11.08 -10.18
C GLU A 141 -9.88 11.39 -11.10
N ASN A 142 -10.15 11.64 -12.38
CA ASN A 142 -9.10 12.04 -13.32
C ASN A 142 -8.96 13.57 -13.29
N LEU A 143 -8.00 14.13 -12.55
CA LEU A 143 -7.88 15.57 -12.36
C LEU A 143 -7.45 16.32 -13.62
N GLU A 144 -6.53 15.72 -14.39
CA GLU A 144 -6.07 16.25 -15.67
C GLU A 144 -6.08 15.12 -16.71
N THR A 145 -6.83 15.33 -17.79
CA THR A 145 -6.82 14.44 -18.97
C THR A 145 -6.75 15.26 -20.24
N ARG A 146 -6.27 14.63 -21.32
CA ARG A 146 -6.11 15.24 -22.65
C ARG A 146 -7.38 15.95 -23.18
N ASN A 147 -8.59 15.60 -22.71
CA ASN A 147 -9.83 16.00 -23.38
C ASN A 147 -11.02 16.48 -22.51
N GLU A 148 -11.04 16.42 -21.18
CA GLU A 148 -12.22 16.91 -20.42
C GLU A 148 -11.97 17.12 -18.91
N LYS A 149 -12.86 17.88 -18.24
CA LYS A 149 -12.89 17.99 -16.77
C LYS A 149 -13.19 16.61 -16.16
N GLY A 150 -12.43 16.26 -15.13
CA GLY A 150 -12.43 14.95 -14.50
C GLY A 150 -13.78 14.32 -14.20
N ARG A 151 -13.93 13.06 -14.61
CA ARG A 151 -15.01 12.18 -14.16
C ARG A 151 -14.59 11.52 -12.85
N LYS A 152 -15.50 11.54 -11.87
CA LYS A 152 -15.33 10.86 -10.59
C LYS A 152 -16.09 9.53 -10.61
N THR A 153 -15.36 8.43 -10.43
CA THR A 153 -15.92 7.09 -10.28
C THR A 153 -15.95 6.73 -8.80
N GLN A 154 -17.12 6.35 -8.29
CA GLN A 154 -17.28 5.89 -6.91
C GLN A 154 -17.24 4.36 -6.87
N PHE A 155 -16.64 3.82 -5.80
CA PHE A 155 -16.58 2.39 -5.53
C PHE A 155 -17.37 2.07 -4.27
N ASP A 156 -18.06 0.94 -4.27
CA ASP A 156 -18.67 0.41 -3.04
C ASP A 156 -17.59 -0.24 -2.16
N LYS A 157 -16.88 0.60 -1.40
CA LYS A 157 -15.87 0.24 -0.39
C LYS A 157 -14.97 -0.92 -0.80
N LYS A 158 -14.14 -0.70 -1.84
CA LYS A 158 -13.23 -1.72 -2.35
C LYS A 158 -11.99 -1.84 -1.47
N ASP A 159 -11.77 -2.99 -0.84
CA ASP A 159 -10.64 -3.21 0.06
C ASP A 159 -9.29 -3.08 -0.67
N ILE A 160 -8.35 -2.32 -0.11
CA ILE A 160 -7.05 -2.01 -0.72
C ILE A 160 -6.22 -3.27 -1.04
N SER A 161 -6.41 -4.37 -0.29
CA SER A 161 -5.76 -5.66 -0.54
C SER A 161 -6.12 -6.29 -1.90
N SER A 162 -7.25 -5.86 -2.48
CA SER A 162 -7.77 -6.33 -3.76
C SER A 162 -7.54 -5.35 -4.92
N VAL A 163 -6.99 -4.16 -4.64
CA VAL A 163 -6.79 -3.08 -5.60
C VAL A 163 -5.49 -3.28 -6.37
N LYS A 164 -5.55 -3.05 -7.69
CA LYS A 164 -4.40 -2.86 -8.59
C LYS A 164 -4.62 -1.55 -9.34
N PHE A 165 -3.76 -0.55 -9.16
CA PHE A 165 -3.97 0.74 -9.82
C PHE A 165 -3.90 0.66 -11.35
N SER A 166 -3.07 -0.23 -11.91
CA SER A 166 -2.99 -0.50 -13.35
C SER A 166 -4.32 -0.81 -14.01
N LYS A 167 -5.27 -1.43 -13.28
CA LYS A 167 -6.60 -1.77 -13.80
C LYS A 167 -7.57 -0.59 -13.90
N PHE A 168 -7.22 0.55 -13.32
CA PHE A 168 -8.07 1.73 -13.33
C PHE A 168 -7.51 2.86 -14.20
N ILE A 169 -6.19 2.86 -14.46
CA ILE A 169 -5.56 3.84 -15.33
C ILE A 169 -6.26 3.90 -16.68
N ASN A 170 -6.63 5.11 -17.11
CA ASN A 170 -7.29 5.37 -18.39
C ASN A 170 -8.60 4.58 -18.62
N THR A 171 -9.26 4.12 -17.55
CA THR A 171 -10.61 3.54 -17.65
C THR A 171 -11.66 4.59 -17.29
N ASP A 172 -12.63 4.78 -18.19
CA ASP A 172 -13.80 5.65 -18.07
C ASP A 172 -15.10 4.87 -18.28
#